data_AF-A0A0R2SCU6-F1
#
_entry.id   AF-A0A0R2SCU6-F1
#
_cell.length_a   1.000
_cell.length_b   1.000
_cell.length_c   1.000
_cell.angle_alpha   90.00
_cell.angle_beta   90.00
_cell.angle_gamma   90.00
#
_symmetry.space_group_name_H-M   'P 1'
#
loop_
_entity.id
_entity.type
_entity.pdbx_description
1 polymer ?
#
loop_
_entity_poly.entity_id
_entity_poly.type
_entity_poly.pdbx_seq_one_letter_code
_entity_poly.pdbx_strand_id
1 'polypeptide(L)' 'MKWFNSTKGFGFITRDSGEDIFVHFRSIRGEGHRTLKDGERVDFVVTDGDKGLQADDVIAL' A
#
# COMPACT_ATOMS: atom_id res chain seq x y z
N MET A 1 -5.41 -3.32 -4.57
CA MET A 1 -3.99 -3.66 -4.35
C MET A 1 -3.45 -4.32 -5.61
N LYS A 2 -2.33 -3.83 -6.17
CA LYS A 2 -1.76 -4.43 -7.39
C LYS A 2 -0.95 -5.67 -7.06
N TRP A 3 0.02 -5.51 -6.17
CA TRP A 3 0.83 -6.60 -5.64
C TRP A 3 1.54 -6.19 -4.35
N PHE A 4 1.69 -7.11 -3.40
CA PHE A 4 2.50 -6.90 -2.19
C PHE A 4 3.51 -8.03 -2.01
N ASN A 5 4.77 -7.69 -1.73
CA ASN A 5 5.77 -8.68 -1.35
C ASN A 5 5.95 -8.66 0.17
N SER A 6 5.29 -9.58 0.88
CA SER A 6 5.36 -9.66 2.35
C SER A 6 6.77 -9.94 2.88
N THR A 7 7.61 -10.65 2.12
CA THR A 7 9.01 -10.90 2.49
C THR A 7 9.84 -9.64 2.44
N LYS A 8 9.62 -8.77 1.44
CA LYS A 8 10.33 -7.49 1.28
C LYS A 8 9.66 -6.32 2.00
N GLY A 9 8.40 -6.46 2.40
CA GLY A 9 7.64 -5.45 3.12
C GLY A 9 7.19 -4.24 2.29
N PHE A 10 7.02 -4.40 0.97
CA PHE A 10 6.52 -3.33 0.11
C PHE A 10 5.75 -3.84 -1.10
N GLY A 11 5.00 -2.94 -1.74
CA GLY A 11 4.21 -3.21 -2.93
C GLY A 11 3.73 -1.95 -3.62
N PHE A 12 2.73 -2.11 -4.50
CA PHE A 12 2.07 -0.99 -5.18
C PHE A 12 0.55 -1.14 -5.17
N ILE A 13 -0.12 0.00 -5.07
CA ILE A 13 -1.58 0.14 -5.19
C ILE A 13 -1.86 0.87 -6.50
N THR A 14 -2.61 0.26 -7.41
CA THR A 14 -3.12 0.96 -8.59
C THR A 14 -4.43 1.65 -8.24
N ARG A 15 -4.48 2.97 -8.42
CA ARG A 15 -5.71 3.76 -8.29
C ARG A 15 -6.64 3.47 -9.47
N ASP A 16 -7.92 3.76 -9.31
CA ASP A 16 -8.88 3.62 -10.42
C ASP A 16 -8.55 4.54 -11.61
N SER A 17 -7.77 5.62 -11.38
CA SER A 17 -7.21 6.48 -12.44
C SER A 17 -6.04 5.84 -13.22
N GLY A 18 -5.52 4.68 -12.79
CA GLY A 18 -4.41 3.97 -13.41
C GLY A 18 -3.01 4.30 -12.86
N GLU A 19 -2.91 5.24 -11.92
CA GLU A 19 -1.64 5.59 -11.28
C GLU A 19 -1.24 4.56 -10.21
N ASP A 20 0.03 4.14 -10.22
CA ASP A 20 0.60 3.25 -9.22
C ASP A 20 1.20 4.06 -8.05
N ILE A 21 0.75 3.75 -6.83
CA ILE A 21 1.21 4.39 -5.59
C ILE A 21 2.04 3.38 -4.80
N PHE A 22 3.23 3.79 -4.37
CA PHE A 22 4.11 2.95 -3.55
C PHE A 22 3.52 2.72 -2.15
N VAL A 23 3.63 1.51 -1.61
CA VAL A 23 3.22 1.22 -0.22
C VAL A 23 4.30 0.42 0.51
N HIS A 24 4.61 0.83 1.74
CA HIS A 24 5.52 0.14 2.64
C HIS A 24 4.75 -0.47 3.83
N PHE A 25 5.23 -1.60 4.38
CA PHE A 25 4.51 -2.33 5.43
C PHE A 25 4.24 -1.49 6.69
N ARG A 26 5.09 -0.48 6.96
CA ARG A 26 4.92 0.44 8.10
C ARG A 26 3.68 1.30 7.98
N SER A 27 3.25 1.60 6.76
CA SER A 27 2.09 2.42 6.46
C SER A 27 0.77 1.65 6.60
N ILE A 28 0.82 0.32 6.64
CA ILE A 28 -0.34 -0.54 6.85
C ILE A 28 -0.75 -0.51 8.33
N ARG A 29 -2.01 -0.23 8.61
CA ARG A 29 -2.60 -0.28 9.95
C ARG A 29 -2.89 -1.71 10.40
N GLY A 30 -2.91 -1.91 11.71
CA GLY A 30 -3.19 -3.20 12.35
C GLY A 30 -2.04 -3.73 13.21
N GLU A 31 -2.31 -4.84 13.87
CA GLU A 31 -1.37 -5.55 14.75
C GLU A 31 -0.85 -6.83 14.08
N GLY A 32 0.33 -7.30 14.49
CA GLY A 32 0.96 -8.50 13.94
C GLY A 32 1.53 -8.30 12.53
N HIS A 33 1.48 -9.35 11.70
CA HIS A 33 2.05 -9.32 10.35
C HIS A 33 1.12 -8.55 9.41
N ARG A 34 1.45 -7.28 9.16
CA ARG A 34 0.72 -6.38 8.27
C ARG A 34 0.97 -6.76 6.81
N THR A 35 0.00 -7.42 6.19
CA THR A 35 0.08 -7.89 4.79
C THR A 35 -1.15 -7.42 4.02
N LEU A 36 -0.99 -7.20 2.72
CA LEU A 36 -2.09 -6.98 1.79
C LEU A 36 -2.09 -8.09 0.75
N LYS A 37 -3.27 -8.59 0.38
CA LYS A 37 -3.42 -9.59 -0.68
C LYS A 37 -3.54 -8.90 -2.03
N ASP A 38 -3.05 -9.57 -3.07
CA ASP A 38 -3.23 -9.12 -4.45
C ASP A 38 -4.73 -8.99 -4.77
N GLY A 39 -5.13 -7.90 -5.38
CA GLY A 39 -6.54 -7.58 -5.67
C GLY A 39 -7.35 -6.99 -4.51
N GLU A 40 -6.83 -6.99 -3.28
CA GLU A 40 -7.55 -6.47 -2.10
C GLU A 40 -7.84 -4.96 -2.23
N ARG A 41 -9.07 -4.53 -1.92
CA ARG A 41 -9.41 -3.11 -1.88
C ARG A 41 -8.89 -2.52 -0.58
N VAL A 42 -8.36 -1.31 -0.68
CA VAL A 42 -7.69 -0.63 0.43
C VAL A 42 -8.05 0.84 0.39
N ASP A 43 -8.23 1.42 1.57
CA ASP A 43 -8.26 2.87 1.78
C ASP A 43 -6.89 3.33 2.27
N PHE A 44 -6.48 4.52 1.83
CA PHE A 44 -5.17 5.11 2.13
C PHE A 44 -5.15 6.61 1.88
N VAL A 45 -4.16 7.27 2.47
CA VAL A 45 -3.82 8.67 2.22
C VAL A 45 -2.63 8.73 1.26
N VAL A 46 -2.71 9.55 0.22
CA VAL A 46 -1.58 9.80 -0.69
C VAL A 46 -0.70 10.89 -0.10
N THR A 47 0.60 10.62 0.01
CA THR A 47 1.61 11.57 0.48
C THR A 47 2.81 11.63 -0.47
N ASP A 48 3.54 12.75 -0.47
CA ASP A 48 4.83 12.86 -1.16
C ASP A 48 5.91 12.13 -0.35
N GLY A 49 6.69 11.28 -1.02
CA GLY A 49 7.87 10.63 -0.46
C GLY A 49 9.13 10.88 -1.28
N ASP A 50 10.28 10.47 -0.75
CA ASP A 50 11.60 10.69 -1.38
C ASP A 50 11.72 10.12 -2.81
N LYS A 51 10.83 9.18 -3.17
CA LYS A 51 10.82 8.46 -4.46
C LYS A 51 9.52 8.67 -5.24
N GLY A 52 8.75 9.71 -4.93
CA GLY A 52 7.45 9.98 -5.52
C GLY A 52 6.30 9.64 -4.56
N LEU A 53 5.09 9.54 -5.12
CA LEU A 53 3.88 9.33 -4.34
C LEU A 53 3.88 7.99 -3.60
N GLN A 54 3.48 8.02 -2.33
CA GLN A 54 3.32 6.85 -1.49
C GLN A 54 1.97 6.84 -0.77
N ALA A 55 1.59 5.67 -0.27
CA ALA A 55 0.39 5.45 0.50
C ALA A 55 0.74 5.37 1.99
N ASP A 56 0.13 6.26 2.76
CA ASP A 56 0.13 6.26 4.22
C ASP A 56 -1.25 5.89 4.78
N ASP A 57 -1.29 5.50 6.06
CA ASP A 57 -2.52 5.13 6.76
C ASP A 57 -3.38 4.11 6.00
N VAL A 58 -2.73 3.03 5.56
CA VAL A 58 -3.35 2.02 4.68
C VAL A 58 -4.18 1.04 5.50
N ILE A 59 -5.46 0.88 5.13
CA ILE A 59 -6.44 0.02 5.78
C ILE A 59 -7.01 -0.93 4.73
N ALA A 60 -7.04 -2.23 5.03
CA ALA A 60 -7.74 -3.21 4.20
C ALA A 60 -9.26 -3.10 4.41
N LEU A 61 -10.02 -3.15 3.31
CA LEU A 61 -11.49 -3.05 3.30
C LEU A 61 -12.18 -4.42 3.32
#